data_AF-Q50438-F1
#
_entry.id   AF-Q50438-F1
#
_cell.length_a   1.000
_cell.length_b   1.000
_cell.length_c   1.000
_cell.angle_alpha   90.00
_cell.angle_beta   90.00
_cell.angle_gamma   90.00
#
_symmetry.space_group_name_H-M   'P 1'
#
loop_
_entity.id
_entity.type
_entity.pdbx_description
1 polymer ?
#
loop_
_entity_poly.entity_id
_entity_poly.type
_entity_poly.pdbx_seq_one_letter_code
_entity_poly.pdbx_strand_id
1 'polypeptide(L)' 'MNAPLTDNIPWTREEFEQKLRDKGRGYHIYHPFHVMMYEGKLTREQLQCWVA' A
#
# COMPACT_ATOMS: atom_id res chain seq x y z
N MET A 1 -21.93 14.50 27.89
CA MET A 1 -22.74 13.48 27.19
C MET A 1 -21.80 12.33 26.86
N ASN A 2 -22.04 11.14 27.41
CA ASN A 2 -21.19 9.97 27.13
C ASN A 2 -21.43 9.54 25.67
N ALA A 3 -20.41 9.62 24.82
CA ALA A 3 -20.50 9.10 23.46
C ALA A 3 -20.79 7.58 23.51
N PRO A 4 -21.66 7.05 22.64
CA PRO A 4 -21.94 5.63 22.60
C PRO A 4 -20.65 4.84 22.32
N LEU A 5 -20.47 3.70 23.01
CA LEU A 5 -19.30 2.80 22.91
C LEU A 5 -19.09 2.18 21.50
N THR A 6 -19.87 2.59 20.52
CA THR A 6 -19.87 2.04 19.15
C THR A 6 -18.60 2.39 18.36
N ASP A 7 -17.92 3.48 18.71
CA ASP A 7 -16.83 4.00 17.88
C ASP A 7 -15.47 3.31 18.12
N ASN A 8 -15.31 2.58 19.23
CA ASN A 8 -14.05 1.95 19.63
C ASN A 8 -14.18 0.44 19.93
N ILE A 9 -15.15 -0.25 19.32
CA ILE A 9 -15.24 -1.70 19.42
C ILE A 9 -14.01 -2.31 18.74
N PRO A 10 -13.19 -3.14 19.43
CA PRO A 10 -12.07 -3.84 18.81
C PRO A 10 -12.56 -4.70 17.65
N TRP A 11 -11.84 -4.65 16.52
CA TRP A 11 -12.17 -5.47 15.36
C TRP A 11 -12.00 -6.96 15.67
N THR A 12 -12.81 -7.79 15.02
CA THR A 12 -12.50 -9.22 14.89
C THR A 12 -11.16 -9.41 14.18
N ARG A 13 -10.58 -10.61 14.30
CA ARG A 13 -9.32 -10.95 13.64
C ARG A 13 -9.43 -10.77 12.12
N GLU A 14 -10.53 -11.26 11.55
CA GLU A 14 -10.82 -11.24 10.12
C GLU A 14 -10.98 -9.80 9.61
N GLU A 15 -11.71 -8.96 10.35
CA GLU A 15 -11.85 -7.53 10.02
C GLU A 15 -10.53 -6.77 10.10
N PHE A 16 -9.73 -7.05 11.14
CA PHE A 16 -8.42 -6.42 11.28
C PHE A 16 -7.49 -6.79 10.14
N GLU A 17 -7.43 -8.08 9.77
CA GLU A 17 -6.64 -8.55 8.63
C GLU A 17 -7.09 -7.89 7.33
N GLN A 18 -8.40 -7.81 7.07
CA GLN A 18 -8.91 -7.16 5.87
C GLN A 18 -8.49 -5.69 5.83
N LYS A 19 -8.58 -4.97 6.96
CA LYS A 19 -8.13 -3.57 7.05
C LYS A 19 -6.63 -3.41 6.78
N LEU A 20 -5.80 -4.37 7.20
CA LEU A 20 -4.37 -4.38 6.85
C LEU A 20 -4.18 -4.59 5.34
N ARG A 21 -4.91 -5.53 4.74
CA ARG A 21 -4.84 -5.80 3.29
C ARG A 21 -5.31 -4.60 2.46
N ASP A 22 -6.31 -3.85 2.94
CA ASP A 22 -6.81 -2.64 2.27
C ASP A 22 -5.75 -1.51 2.17
N LYS A 23 -4.76 -1.51 3.06
CA LYS A 23 -3.59 -0.61 2.97
C LYS A 23 -2.69 -0.96 1.79
N GLY A 24 -2.82 -2.16 1.22
CA GLY A 24 -2.13 -2.57 -0.01
C GLY A 24 -2.42 -1.66 -1.20
N ARG A 25 -3.51 -0.87 -1.19
CA ARG A 25 -3.75 0.18 -2.20
C ARG A 25 -2.66 1.25 -2.25
N GLY A 26 -1.91 1.45 -1.15
CA GLY A 26 -0.75 2.35 -1.08
C GLY A 26 0.58 1.66 -1.36
N TYR A 27 0.58 0.39 -1.78
CA TYR A 27 1.82 -0.32 -2.07
C TYR A 27 2.54 0.28 -3.28
N HIS A 28 3.87 0.27 -3.27
CA HIS A 28 4.69 0.96 -4.27
C HIS A 28 4.60 0.37 -5.70
N ILE A 29 3.91 -0.76 -5.87
CA ILE A 29 3.71 -1.40 -7.18
C ILE A 29 2.95 -0.47 -8.13
N TYR A 30 2.12 0.41 -7.57
CA TYR A 30 1.35 1.39 -8.33
C TYR A 30 2.12 2.69 -8.58
N HIS A 31 3.34 2.85 -8.05
CA HIS A 31 4.13 4.05 -8.28
C HIS A 31 4.53 4.14 -9.76
N PRO A 32 4.44 5.33 -10.41
CA PRO A 32 4.75 5.46 -11.84
C PRO A 32 6.12 4.91 -12.25
N PHE A 33 7.13 5.05 -11.40
CA PHE A 33 8.46 4.49 -11.65
C PHE A 33 8.44 2.95 -11.71
N HIS A 34 7.71 2.28 -10.80
CA HIS A 34 7.58 0.82 -10.82
C HIS A 34 6.80 0.36 -12.05
N VAL A 35 5.73 1.08 -12.42
CA VAL A 35 4.98 0.83 -13.67
C VAL A 35 5.90 0.94 -14.89
N MET A 36 6.69 2.00 -15.00
CA MET A 36 7.67 2.16 -16.09
C MET A 36 8.72 1.04 -16.12
N MET A 37 9.17 0.57 -14.96
CA MET A 37 10.08 -0.57 -14.85
C MET A 37 9.45 -1.86 -15.37
N TYR A 38 8.22 -2.17 -14.93
CA TYR A 38 7.46 -3.34 -15.36
C TYR A 38 7.18 -3.32 -16.87
N GLU A 39 6.88 -2.14 -17.43
CA GLU A 39 6.64 -1.93 -18.85
C GLU A 39 7.93 -1.91 -19.70
N GLY A 40 9.11 -2.00 -19.09
CA GLY A 40 10.40 -1.97 -19.80
C GLY A 40 10.76 -0.60 -20.38
N LYS A 41 10.24 0.49 -19.82
CA LYS A 41 10.42 1.87 -20.32
C LYS A 41 11.57 2.65 -19.65
N LEU A 42 12.18 2.09 -18.61
CA LEU A 42 13.32 2.75 -17.95
C LEU A 42 14.56 2.73 -18.83
N THR A 43 15.37 3.80 -18.76
CA THR A 43 16.74 3.76 -19.28
C THR A 43 17.61 2.87 -18.40
N ARG A 44 18.77 2.46 -18.93
CA ARG A 44 19.76 1.70 -18.16
C ARG A 44 20.20 2.47 -16.91
N GLU A 45 20.43 3.78 -17.04
CA GLU A 45 20.86 4.64 -15.95
C GLU A 45 19.77 4.74 -14.87
N GLN A 46 18.49 4.88 -15.26
CA GLN A 46 17.38 4.92 -14.31
C GLN A 46 17.26 3.61 -13.52
N LEU A 47 17.38 2.46 -14.21
CA LEU A 47 17.36 1.16 -13.55
C LEU A 47 18.54 1.00 -12.59
N GLN A 48 19.75 1.41 -13.00
CA GLN A 48 20.93 1.41 -12.14
C GLN A 48 20.75 2.31 -10.91
N CYS A 49 20.16 3.49 -11.06
CA CYS A 49 19.84 4.38 -9.94
C CYS A 49 18.82 3.79 -8.97
N TRP A 50 17.91 2.92 -9.42
CA TRP A 50 16.97 2.23 -8.53
C TRP A 50 17.61 1.06 -7.77
N VAL A 51 18.61 0.41 -8.37
CA VAL A 51 19.33 -0.72 -7.76
C VAL A 51 20.39 -0.26 -6.75
N ALA A 52 21.05 0.87 -7.02
CA ALA A 52 22.14 1.42 -6.20
C ALA A 52 21.66 1.95 -4.85
#